data_AF-A0A2U1CYK1-F1
#
_entry.id   AF-A0A2U1CYK1-F1
#
_cell.length_a   1.000
_cell.length_b   1.000
_cell.length_c   1.000
_cell.angle_alpha   90.00
_cell.angle_beta   90.00
_cell.angle_gamma   90.00
#
_symmetry.space_group_name_H-M   'P 1'
#
loop_
_entity.id
_entity.type
_entity.pdbx_description
1 polymer ?
#
loop_
_entity_poly.entity_id
_entity_poly.type
_entity_poly.pdbx_seq_one_letter_code
_entity_poly.pdbx_strand_id
1 'polypeptide(L)'
;MANPFNTDLAPNPANFQPLTPLTFLDRAASVMPEQVAIIHGARRSTYREFYRRSRRLASALANRGMGRGDTVSVLLPNVPSMLEAHYGVPMCGAVLHAINTRLDAKTIAFQLDHAGARILIVDSEWLSLASEALDLTEVAPLLIVYNDPEQPDGGRDTSSGVDYESFLAQGNPDYAWLMPEDEWDAISISYTSGTTGNPKGVVSHHR
;
A
#
# COMPACT_ATOMS: atom_id res chain seq x y z
N MET A 1 -47.00 3.62 19.83
CA MET A 1 -46.26 4.89 19.76
C MET A 1 -44.85 4.58 19.29
N ALA A 2 -44.29 5.38 18.38
CA ALA A 2 -42.87 5.28 18.05
C ALA A 2 -42.06 5.60 19.32
N ASN A 3 -40.99 4.84 19.57
CA ASN A 3 -40.09 5.08 20.70
C ASN A 3 -39.35 6.41 20.43
N PRO A 4 -39.46 7.45 21.29
CA PRO A 4 -38.82 8.74 21.05
C PRO A 4 -37.29 8.63 20.89
N PHE A 5 -36.67 7.60 21.49
CA PHE A 5 -35.24 7.33 21.36
C PHE A 5 -34.81 6.83 19.96
N ASN A 6 -35.75 6.56 19.04
CA ASN A 6 -35.46 6.09 17.67
C ASN A 6 -35.95 7.05 16.59
N THR A 7 -36.25 8.30 16.95
CA THR A 7 -36.72 9.34 16.02
C THR A 7 -35.54 10.16 15.53
N ASP A 8 -35.52 10.50 14.23
CA ASP A 8 -34.48 11.36 13.62
C ASP A 8 -33.03 10.86 13.76
N LEU A 9 -32.84 9.54 13.97
CA LEU A 9 -31.54 8.88 14.07
C LEU A 9 -31.09 8.20 12.77
N ALA A 10 -31.67 8.56 11.63
CA ALA A 10 -31.30 7.96 10.35
C ALA A 10 -29.81 8.23 10.03
N PRO A 11 -29.07 7.24 9.51
CA PRO A 11 -27.70 7.42 9.07
C PRO A 11 -27.58 8.51 8.01
N ASN A 12 -26.54 9.32 8.11
CA ASN A 12 -26.14 10.35 7.18
C ASN A 12 -24.62 10.55 7.23
N PRO A 13 -24.01 11.28 6.28
CA PRO A 13 -22.56 11.42 6.22
C PRO A 13 -21.90 12.06 7.48
N ALA A 14 -22.67 12.76 8.31
CA ALA A 14 -22.16 13.38 9.53
C ALA A 14 -22.21 12.47 10.77
N ASN A 15 -23.04 11.41 10.77
CA ASN A 15 -23.18 10.49 11.90
C ASN A 15 -22.88 9.01 11.56
N PHE A 16 -22.58 8.71 10.29
CA PHE A 16 -22.26 7.36 9.82
C PHE A 16 -21.14 7.40 8.78
N GLN A 17 -20.03 6.72 9.07
CA GLN A 17 -18.91 6.52 8.16
C GLN A 17 -18.37 5.08 8.33
N PRO A 18 -17.90 4.45 7.24
CA PRO A 18 -17.25 3.14 7.32
C PRO A 18 -16.06 3.13 8.28
N LEU A 19 -15.91 2.05 9.05
CA LEU A 19 -14.72 1.83 9.85
C LEU A 19 -13.53 1.54 8.95
N THR A 20 -12.39 2.17 9.24
CA THR A 20 -11.14 1.97 8.50
C THR A 20 -9.93 2.38 9.33
N PRO A 21 -8.81 1.62 9.28
CA PRO A 21 -7.57 1.98 9.96
C PRO A 21 -6.91 3.22 9.35
N LEU A 22 -7.30 3.65 8.14
CA LEU A 22 -6.73 4.81 7.47
C LEU A 22 -6.80 6.09 8.32
N THR A 23 -7.88 6.24 9.09
CA THR A 23 -8.11 7.40 9.96
C THR A 23 -7.10 7.51 11.10
N PHE A 24 -6.41 6.42 11.47
CA PHE A 24 -5.42 6.46 12.55
C PHE A 24 -4.22 7.33 12.19
N LEU A 25 -3.71 7.26 10.97
CA LEU A 25 -2.61 8.10 10.51
C LEU A 25 -3.05 9.56 10.37
N ASP A 26 -4.23 9.81 9.80
CA ASP A 26 -4.78 11.17 9.69
C ASP A 26 -4.92 11.82 11.08
N ARG A 27 -5.47 11.09 12.05
CA ARG A 27 -5.59 11.55 13.43
C ARG A 27 -4.23 11.80 14.08
N ALA A 28 -3.28 10.90 13.92
CA ALA A 28 -1.94 11.06 14.48
C ALA A 28 -1.21 12.28 13.89
N ALA A 29 -1.28 12.47 12.57
CA ALA A 29 -0.70 13.63 11.90
C ALA A 29 -1.39 14.96 12.26
N SER A 30 -2.67 14.93 12.63
CA SER A 30 -3.41 16.12 13.07
C SER A 30 -3.13 16.48 14.53
N VAL A 31 -3.06 15.48 15.43
CA VAL A 31 -2.93 15.69 16.88
C VAL A 31 -1.47 15.78 17.34
N MET A 32 -0.58 15.01 16.73
CA MET A 32 0.85 14.92 17.09
C MET A 32 1.75 15.06 15.86
N PRO A 33 1.62 16.14 15.06
CA PRO A 33 2.27 16.25 13.75
C PRO A 33 3.79 16.14 13.81
N GLU A 34 4.42 16.71 14.84
CA GLU A 34 5.88 16.80 14.98
C GLU A 34 6.48 15.61 15.75
N GLN A 35 5.65 14.70 16.25
CA GLN A 35 6.14 13.51 16.94
C GLN A 35 6.74 12.54 15.91
N VAL A 36 7.90 11.98 16.23
CA VAL A 36 8.57 10.98 15.39
C VAL A 36 7.68 9.74 15.28
N ALA A 37 7.34 9.38 14.06
CA ALA A 37 6.54 8.21 13.72
C ALA A 37 7.41 7.03 13.26
N ILE A 38 8.46 7.32 12.47
CA ILE A 38 9.30 6.30 11.84
C ILE A 38 10.76 6.65 12.09
N ILE A 39 11.54 5.67 12.53
CA ILE A 39 12.99 5.73 12.60
C ILE A 39 13.54 4.63 11.69
N HIS A 40 14.33 5.03 10.69
CA HIS A 40 14.98 4.13 9.75
C HIS A 40 16.44 4.56 9.61
N GLY A 41 17.35 3.82 10.24
CA GLY A 41 18.75 4.21 10.35
C GLY A 41 18.93 5.63 10.90
N ALA A 42 19.55 6.51 10.12
CA ALA A 42 19.73 7.91 10.47
C ALA A 42 18.53 8.82 10.13
N ARG A 43 17.50 8.30 9.47
CA ARG A 43 16.30 9.07 9.14
C ARG A 43 15.27 8.98 10.25
N ARG A 44 14.64 10.12 10.55
CA ARG A 44 13.54 10.26 11.50
C ARG A 44 12.45 11.02 10.79
N SER A 45 11.28 10.40 10.64
CA SER A 45 10.14 11.01 9.98
C SER A 45 9.02 11.24 10.98
N THR A 46 8.44 12.44 10.96
CA THR A 46 7.31 12.78 11.83
C THR A 46 6.00 12.20 11.31
N TYR A 47 4.94 12.19 12.12
CA TYR A 47 3.61 11.80 11.65
C TYR A 47 3.12 12.70 10.50
N ARG A 48 3.43 14.00 10.52
CA ARG A 48 3.11 14.92 9.42
C ARG A 48 3.76 14.49 8.12
N GLU A 49 5.04 14.14 8.16
CA GLU A 49 5.80 13.73 6.97
C GLU A 49 5.32 12.39 6.45
N PHE A 50 5.12 11.41 7.34
CA PHE A 50 4.60 10.09 6.98
C PHE A 50 3.23 10.18 6.30
N TYR A 51 2.33 10.99 6.86
CA TYR A 51 1.02 11.20 6.27
C TYR A 51 1.09 11.90 4.90
N ARG A 52 1.88 12.97 4.77
CA ARG A 52 2.07 13.66 3.48
C ARG A 52 2.64 12.72 2.41
N ARG A 53 3.59 11.85 2.78
CA ARG A 53 4.17 10.86 1.86
C ARG A 53 3.16 9.77 1.48
N SER A 54 2.39 9.25 2.43
CA SER A 54 1.30 8.30 2.15
C SER A 54 0.26 8.88 1.19
N ARG A 55 -0.11 10.17 1.37
CA ARG A 55 -1.03 10.89 0.47
C ARG A 55 -0.44 11.11 -0.93
N ARG A 56 0.85 11.41 -1.03
CA ARG A 56 1.54 11.48 -2.33
C ARG A 56 1.47 10.13 -3.03
N LEU A 57 1.73 9.03 -2.34
CA LEU A 57 1.66 7.70 -2.93
C LEU A 57 0.25 7.42 -3.44
N ALA A 58 -0.78 7.65 -2.61
CA ALA A 58 -2.18 7.51 -3.00
C ALA A 58 -2.52 8.33 -4.26
N SER A 59 -2.12 9.60 -4.28
CA SER A 59 -2.36 10.48 -5.43
C SER A 59 -1.64 10.01 -6.69
N ALA A 60 -0.37 9.57 -6.57
CA ALA A 60 0.39 9.07 -7.70
C ALA A 60 -0.22 7.78 -8.26
N LEU A 61 -0.69 6.87 -7.40
CA LEU A 61 -1.42 5.66 -7.79
C LEU A 61 -2.76 6.00 -8.47
N ALA A 62 -3.54 6.91 -7.91
CA ALA A 62 -4.80 7.37 -8.52
C ALA A 62 -4.57 8.01 -9.90
N ASN A 63 -3.48 8.76 -10.08
CA ASN A 63 -3.08 9.31 -11.38
C ASN A 63 -2.72 8.22 -12.42
N ARG A 64 -2.42 6.98 -11.98
CA ARG A 64 -2.27 5.80 -12.84
C ARG A 64 -3.56 4.99 -13.01
N GLY A 65 -4.69 5.55 -12.58
CA GLY A 65 -6.01 4.90 -12.67
C GLY A 65 -6.14 3.69 -11.77
N MET A 66 -5.45 3.68 -10.63
CA MET A 66 -5.68 2.70 -9.56
C MET A 66 -6.89 3.12 -8.73
N GLY A 67 -7.72 2.16 -8.36
CA GLY A 67 -8.88 2.35 -7.49
C GLY A 67 -9.41 1.05 -6.92
N ARG A 68 -10.70 1.08 -6.53
CA ARG A 68 -11.40 -0.07 -5.95
C ARG A 68 -11.36 -1.29 -6.87
N GLY A 69 -10.89 -2.41 -6.32
CA GLY A 69 -10.74 -3.68 -7.05
C GLY A 69 -9.38 -3.87 -7.73
N ASP A 70 -8.51 -2.86 -7.72
CA ASP A 70 -7.14 -3.00 -8.22
C ASP A 70 -6.16 -3.40 -7.12
N THR A 71 -5.09 -4.10 -7.49
CA THR A 71 -4.05 -4.54 -6.57
C THR A 71 -2.71 -3.84 -6.83
N VAL A 72 -2.09 -3.34 -5.76
CA VAL A 72 -0.67 -2.94 -5.74
C VAL A 72 0.11 -3.98 -4.95
N SER A 73 1.02 -4.67 -5.62
CA SER A 73 1.95 -5.61 -4.99
C SER A 73 3.18 -4.88 -4.49
N VAL A 74 3.69 -5.30 -3.33
CA VAL A 74 4.94 -4.77 -2.77
C VAL A 74 5.87 -5.92 -2.37
N LEU A 75 7.11 -5.87 -2.85
CA LEU A 75 8.22 -6.73 -2.47
C LEU A 75 9.27 -5.84 -1.79
N LEU A 76 8.95 -5.44 -0.55
CA LEU A 76 9.72 -4.51 0.25
C LEU A 76 10.08 -5.18 1.60
N PRO A 77 11.25 -4.87 2.19
CA PRO A 77 11.55 -5.22 3.58
C PRO A 77 10.82 -4.27 4.55
N ASN A 78 11.24 -4.28 5.82
CA ASN A 78 10.74 -3.35 6.83
C ASN A 78 11.36 -1.95 6.66
N VAL A 79 10.93 -1.24 5.62
CA VAL A 79 11.38 0.11 5.25
C VAL A 79 10.22 1.12 5.31
N PRO A 80 10.50 2.44 5.39
CA PRO A 80 9.46 3.46 5.41
C PRO A 80 8.48 3.38 4.24
N SER A 81 8.94 3.04 3.04
CA SER A 81 8.09 2.88 1.85
C SER A 81 7.05 1.75 1.99
N MET A 82 7.34 0.70 2.78
CA MET A 82 6.36 -0.33 3.13
C MET A 82 5.23 0.28 3.97
N LEU A 83 5.55 1.10 4.97
CA LEU A 83 4.55 1.80 5.78
C LEU A 83 3.74 2.80 4.94
N GLU A 84 4.39 3.50 4.02
CA GLU A 84 3.74 4.39 3.05
C GLU A 84 2.75 3.59 2.18
N ALA A 85 3.10 2.38 1.74
CA ALA A 85 2.19 1.52 0.97
C ALA A 85 0.96 1.06 1.77
N HIS A 86 1.11 0.74 3.07
CA HIS A 86 0.00 0.35 3.95
C HIS A 86 -1.09 1.40 4.10
N TYR A 87 -0.77 2.68 3.92
CA TYR A 87 -1.77 3.75 3.90
C TYR A 87 -2.06 4.23 2.47
N GLY A 88 -1.02 4.49 1.68
CA GLY A 88 -1.15 5.11 0.37
C GLY A 88 -1.93 4.27 -0.65
N VAL A 89 -1.75 2.95 -0.65
CA VAL A 89 -2.51 2.06 -1.54
C VAL A 89 -4.01 2.08 -1.21
N PRO A 90 -4.45 1.79 0.03
CA PRO A 90 -5.86 1.90 0.38
C PRO A 90 -6.42 3.34 0.36
N MET A 91 -5.59 4.37 0.54
CA MET A 91 -6.01 5.77 0.38
C MET A 91 -6.39 6.16 -1.07
N CYS A 92 -5.97 5.40 -2.08
CA CYS A 92 -6.52 5.52 -3.44
C CYS A 92 -7.64 4.51 -3.73
N GLY A 93 -8.06 3.72 -2.75
CA GLY A 93 -9.10 2.69 -2.86
C GLY A 93 -8.60 1.34 -3.34
N ALA A 94 -7.30 1.18 -3.63
CA ALA A 94 -6.74 -0.09 -4.08
C ALA A 94 -6.39 -1.03 -2.92
N VAL A 95 -6.16 -2.30 -3.24
CA VAL A 95 -5.82 -3.36 -2.30
C VAL A 95 -4.30 -3.53 -2.21
N LEU A 96 -3.75 -3.51 -1.00
CA LEU A 96 -2.33 -3.79 -0.78
C LEU A 96 -2.06 -5.29 -0.80
N HIS A 97 -1.11 -5.74 -1.62
CA HIS A 97 -0.60 -7.10 -1.62
C HIS A 97 0.87 -7.11 -1.15
N ALA A 98 1.11 -7.46 0.11
CA ALA A 98 2.47 -7.53 0.66
C ALA A 98 3.08 -8.93 0.47
N ILE A 99 4.15 -9.00 -0.31
CA ILE A 99 4.84 -10.24 -0.69
C ILE A 99 6.01 -10.48 0.27
N ASN A 100 6.13 -11.72 0.77
CA ASN A 100 7.27 -12.12 1.60
C ASN A 100 8.54 -12.20 0.74
N THR A 101 9.57 -11.47 1.14
CA THR A 101 10.86 -11.35 0.42
C THR A 101 11.70 -12.62 0.40
N ARG A 102 11.28 -13.69 1.09
CA ARG A 102 11.96 -15.00 1.12
C ARG A 102 11.36 -16.03 0.17
N LEU A 103 10.38 -15.65 -0.64
CA LEU A 103 9.76 -16.54 -1.62
C LEU A 103 10.63 -16.66 -2.88
N ASP A 104 10.49 -17.78 -3.59
CA ASP A 104 11.12 -17.95 -4.90
C ASP A 104 10.35 -17.21 -6.00
N ALA A 105 11.02 -16.98 -7.14
CA ALA A 105 10.46 -16.25 -8.27
C ALA A 105 9.14 -16.84 -8.78
N LYS A 106 9.05 -18.19 -8.83
CA LYS A 106 7.85 -18.90 -9.30
C LYS A 106 6.65 -18.65 -8.38
N THR A 107 6.86 -18.65 -7.07
CA THR A 107 5.80 -18.40 -6.09
C THR A 107 5.37 -16.95 -6.13
N ILE A 108 6.31 -16.01 -6.31
CA ILE A 108 6.01 -14.59 -6.49
C ILE A 108 5.18 -14.39 -7.76
N ALA A 109 5.59 -14.97 -8.89
CA ALA A 109 4.88 -14.88 -10.16
C ALA A 109 3.43 -15.36 -10.04
N PHE A 110 3.23 -16.54 -9.43
CA PHE A 110 1.89 -17.05 -9.14
C PHE A 110 1.04 -16.06 -8.32
N GLN A 111 1.61 -15.44 -7.28
CA GLN A 111 0.88 -14.47 -6.47
C GLN A 111 0.55 -13.19 -7.24
N LEU A 112 1.45 -12.71 -8.12
CA LEU A 112 1.22 -11.54 -8.96
C LEU A 112 0.05 -11.78 -9.92
N ASP A 113 0.02 -12.93 -10.59
CA ASP A 113 -1.07 -13.33 -11.48
C ASP A 113 -2.38 -13.51 -10.72
N HIS A 114 -2.36 -14.29 -9.64
CA HIS A 114 -3.56 -14.62 -8.88
C HIS A 114 -4.16 -13.38 -8.17
N ALA A 115 -3.33 -12.40 -7.80
CA ALA A 115 -3.79 -11.14 -7.22
C ALA A 115 -4.14 -10.08 -8.28
N GLY A 116 -3.92 -10.34 -9.57
CA GLY A 116 -4.17 -9.36 -10.64
C GLY A 116 -3.33 -8.09 -10.48
N ALA A 117 -2.05 -8.23 -10.10
CA ALA A 117 -1.20 -7.08 -9.78
C ALA A 117 -1.06 -6.13 -10.99
N ARG A 118 -1.45 -4.86 -10.81
CA ARG A 118 -1.27 -3.81 -11.83
C ARG A 118 0.00 -2.99 -11.63
N ILE A 119 0.51 -2.96 -10.40
CA ILE A 119 1.74 -2.27 -10.01
C ILE A 119 2.51 -3.18 -9.07
N LEU A 120 3.84 -3.23 -9.24
CA LEU A 120 4.77 -3.87 -8.32
C LEU A 120 5.78 -2.82 -7.82
N ILE A 121 5.78 -2.58 -6.51
CA ILE A 121 6.82 -1.78 -5.86
C ILE A 121 7.85 -2.74 -5.26
N VAL A 122 9.11 -2.64 -5.69
CA VAL A 122 10.18 -3.54 -5.25
C VAL A 122 11.33 -2.75 -4.67
N ASP A 123 11.96 -3.26 -3.62
CA ASP A 123 13.23 -2.73 -3.13
C ASP A 123 14.37 -3.23 -4.03
N SER A 124 15.30 -2.35 -4.38
CA SER A 124 16.39 -2.66 -5.33
C SER A 124 17.20 -3.90 -4.94
N GLU A 125 17.28 -4.26 -3.65
CA GLU A 125 17.91 -5.50 -3.19
C GLU A 125 17.27 -6.77 -3.80
N TRP A 126 15.98 -6.75 -4.10
CA TRP A 126 15.23 -7.87 -4.69
C TRP A 126 14.92 -7.68 -6.17
N LEU A 127 15.56 -6.72 -6.86
CA LEU A 127 15.26 -6.43 -8.25
C LEU A 127 15.50 -7.65 -9.16
N SER A 128 16.60 -8.40 -8.96
CA SER A 128 16.87 -9.63 -9.73
C SER A 128 15.77 -10.67 -9.53
N LEU A 129 15.34 -10.90 -8.28
CA LEU A 129 14.27 -11.84 -7.96
C LEU A 129 12.93 -11.41 -8.57
N ALA A 130 12.62 -10.11 -8.53
CA ALA A 130 11.42 -9.56 -9.15
C ALA A 130 11.45 -9.70 -10.67
N SER A 131 12.59 -9.45 -11.32
CA SER A 131 12.75 -9.66 -12.77
C SER A 131 12.50 -11.12 -13.15
N GLU A 132 13.09 -12.08 -12.43
CA GLU A 132 12.83 -13.51 -12.65
C GLU A 132 11.35 -13.86 -12.47
N ALA A 133 10.66 -13.25 -11.51
CA ALA A 133 9.23 -13.47 -11.32
C ALA A 133 8.40 -12.85 -12.46
N LEU A 134 8.74 -11.64 -12.89
CA LEU A 134 8.05 -10.94 -13.98
C LEU A 134 8.19 -11.68 -15.32
N ASP A 135 9.32 -12.35 -15.57
CA ASP A 135 9.51 -13.21 -16.75
C ASP A 135 8.58 -14.44 -16.76
N LEU A 136 8.07 -14.84 -15.59
CA LEU A 136 7.19 -16.01 -15.41
C LEU A 136 5.71 -15.62 -15.26
N THR A 137 5.40 -14.34 -15.10
CA THR A 137 4.06 -13.82 -14.79
C THR A 137 3.29 -13.51 -16.09
N GLU A 138 1.98 -13.73 -16.11
CA GLU A 138 1.10 -13.36 -17.24
C GLU A 138 0.68 -11.88 -17.19
N VAL A 139 0.44 -11.35 -15.99
CA VAL A 139 0.20 -9.91 -15.78
C VAL A 139 1.49 -9.10 -15.99
N ALA A 140 1.34 -7.88 -16.51
CA ALA A 140 2.45 -6.96 -16.75
C ALA A 140 2.34 -5.72 -15.84
N PRO A 141 2.65 -5.85 -14.53
CA PRO A 141 2.54 -4.73 -13.60
C PRO A 141 3.57 -3.66 -13.95
N LEU A 142 3.21 -2.39 -13.73
CA LEU A 142 4.20 -1.32 -13.73
C LEU A 142 5.19 -1.55 -12.58
N LEU A 143 6.48 -1.65 -12.93
CA LEU A 143 7.55 -1.80 -11.97
C LEU A 143 7.99 -0.44 -11.40
N ILE A 144 7.93 -0.29 -10.08
CA ILE A 144 8.44 0.84 -9.32
C ILE A 144 9.56 0.34 -8.42
N VAL A 145 10.73 0.96 -8.49
CA VAL A 145 11.91 0.53 -7.73
C VAL A 145 12.21 1.51 -6.61
N TYR A 146 12.19 1.03 -5.38
CA TYR A 146 12.59 1.73 -4.17
C TYR A 146 14.07 1.46 -3.90
N ASN A 147 14.84 2.53 -3.70
CA ASN A 147 16.25 2.46 -3.35
C ASN A 147 16.41 2.92 -1.91
N ASP A 148 16.72 1.99 -0.99
CA ASP A 148 16.90 2.33 0.42
C ASP A 148 18.16 3.19 0.63
N PRO A 149 18.04 4.42 1.17
CA PRO A 149 19.21 5.25 1.47
C PRO A 149 20.20 4.63 2.48
N GLU A 150 19.75 3.68 3.30
CA GLU A 150 20.61 2.99 4.28
C GLU A 150 21.34 1.77 3.69
N GLN A 151 21.14 1.46 2.41
CA GLN A 151 21.79 0.33 1.76
C GLN A 151 23.30 0.61 1.57
N PRO A 152 24.23 -0.28 2.00
CA PRO A 152 25.67 0.01 2.13
C PRO A 152 26.36 0.48 0.84
N ASP A 153 25.90 0.03 -0.32
CA ASP A 153 26.54 0.31 -1.61
C ASP A 153 25.82 1.39 -2.44
N GLY A 154 24.80 2.06 -1.86
CA GLY A 154 24.07 3.14 -2.53
C GLY A 154 23.52 2.75 -3.92
N GLY A 155 23.25 1.44 -4.11
CA GLY A 155 22.88 0.80 -5.36
C GLY A 155 21.52 1.27 -5.86
N ARG A 156 21.51 2.48 -6.43
CA ARG A 156 20.37 2.99 -7.18
C ARG A 156 20.29 2.25 -8.50
N ASP A 157 19.70 1.07 -8.49
CA ASP A 157 19.32 0.41 -9.73
C ASP A 157 17.86 0.75 -10.05
N THR A 158 17.69 1.67 -10.99
CA THR A 158 16.39 2.01 -11.56
C THR A 158 16.35 1.68 -13.05
N SER A 159 17.33 0.92 -13.55
CA SER A 159 17.46 0.60 -14.97
C SER A 159 16.25 -0.14 -15.52
N SER A 160 15.54 -0.87 -14.65
CA SER A 160 14.44 -1.76 -15.01
C SER A 160 13.05 -1.20 -14.68
N GLY A 161 12.93 -0.03 -14.04
CA GLY A 161 11.64 0.49 -13.58
C GLY A 161 11.63 1.97 -13.21
N VAL A 162 10.49 2.46 -12.72
CA VAL A 162 10.36 3.86 -12.28
C VAL A 162 10.89 4.01 -10.86
N ASP A 163 11.80 4.96 -10.63
CA ASP A 163 12.28 5.29 -9.28
C ASP A 163 11.13 5.69 -8.35
N TYR A 164 11.10 5.15 -7.13
CA TYR A 164 10.02 5.36 -6.16
C TYR A 164 9.86 6.82 -5.76
N GLU A 165 10.94 7.53 -5.46
CA GLU A 165 10.87 8.95 -5.07
C GLU A 165 10.40 9.82 -6.25
N SER A 166 10.80 9.48 -7.48
CA SER A 166 10.32 10.13 -8.71
C SER A 166 8.84 9.84 -8.99
N PHE A 167 8.36 8.63 -8.67
CA PHE A 167 6.94 8.30 -8.71
C PHE A 167 6.16 9.10 -7.66
N LEU A 168 6.66 9.15 -6.42
CA LEU A 168 6.05 9.86 -5.31
C LEU A 168 5.96 11.38 -5.56
N ALA A 169 6.96 11.95 -6.23
CA ALA A 169 6.98 13.37 -6.59
C ALA A 169 5.84 13.79 -7.53
N GLN A 170 5.25 12.84 -8.29
CA GLN A 170 4.09 13.08 -9.15
C GLN A 170 2.78 13.20 -8.36
N GLY A 171 2.77 12.78 -7.09
CA GLY A 171 1.61 12.81 -6.22
C GLY A 171 1.44 14.13 -5.47
N ASN A 172 0.19 14.49 -5.18
CA ASN A 172 -0.15 15.64 -4.36
C ASN A 172 -0.04 15.30 -2.85
N PRO A 173 0.80 15.99 -2.06
CA PRO A 173 0.86 15.77 -0.60
C PRO A 173 -0.41 16.17 0.13
N ASP A 174 -1.25 16.97 -0.53
CA ASP A 174 -2.53 17.46 -0.06
C ASP A 174 -3.71 16.78 -0.79
N TYR A 175 -3.51 15.55 -1.29
CA TYR A 175 -4.56 14.72 -1.89
C TYR A 175 -5.69 14.39 -0.89
N ALA A 176 -6.93 14.72 -1.23
CA ALA A 176 -8.11 14.27 -0.49
C ALA A 176 -8.34 12.79 -0.79
N TRP A 177 -7.75 11.93 0.04
CA TRP A 177 -7.79 10.48 -0.14
C TRP A 177 -9.20 9.93 0.08
N LEU A 178 -9.44 8.74 -0.45
CA LEU A 178 -10.76 8.11 -0.49
C LEU A 178 -11.03 7.32 0.79
N MET A 179 -12.18 7.55 1.42
CA MET A 179 -12.74 6.61 2.39
C MET A 179 -13.24 5.37 1.64
N PRO A 180 -13.23 4.16 2.24
CA PRO A 180 -13.88 3.02 1.62
C PRO A 180 -15.38 3.29 1.46
N GLU A 181 -16.01 2.68 0.45
CA GLU A 181 -17.46 2.81 0.25
C GLU A 181 -18.21 1.99 1.31
N ASP A 182 -17.64 0.85 1.68
CA ASP A 182 -18.11 -0.05 2.72
C ASP A 182 -16.94 -0.54 3.59
N GLU A 183 -17.15 -0.70 4.89
CA GLU A 183 -16.13 -1.22 5.82
C GLU A 183 -15.72 -2.68 5.52
N TRP A 184 -16.53 -3.40 4.71
CA TRP A 184 -16.26 -4.73 4.17
C TRP A 184 -15.49 -4.71 2.85
N ASP A 185 -15.17 -3.53 2.29
CA ASP A 185 -14.27 -3.41 1.16
C ASP A 185 -12.88 -3.99 1.50
N ALA A 186 -12.23 -4.61 0.52
CA ALA A 186 -10.90 -5.17 0.69
C ALA A 186 -9.85 -4.07 0.91
N ILE A 187 -9.03 -4.22 1.95
CA ILE A 187 -7.90 -3.31 2.24
C ILE A 187 -6.57 -3.94 1.86
N SER A 188 -6.45 -5.26 2.03
CA SER A 188 -5.22 -5.98 1.73
C SER A 188 -5.49 -7.44 1.37
N ILE A 189 -4.52 -8.02 0.66
CA ILE A 189 -4.43 -9.45 0.41
C ILE A 189 -3.04 -9.94 0.86
N SER A 190 -3.01 -11.09 1.53
CA SER A 190 -1.78 -11.78 1.95
C SER A 190 -1.87 -13.24 1.59
N TYR A 191 -0.74 -13.88 1.28
CA TYR A 191 -0.73 -15.29 0.93
C TYR A 191 -0.24 -16.18 2.07
N THR A 192 -0.88 -17.35 2.20
CA THR A 192 -0.49 -18.39 3.15
C THR A 192 -0.19 -19.68 2.40
N SER A 193 0.91 -20.34 2.77
CA SER A 193 1.27 -21.65 2.23
C SER A 193 0.63 -22.76 3.06
N GLY A 194 0.11 -23.78 2.38
CA GLY A 194 -0.27 -25.05 2.99
C GLY A 194 0.84 -26.09 2.84
N THR A 195 0.63 -27.29 3.38
CA THR A 195 1.53 -28.43 3.16
C THR A 195 1.48 -28.96 1.72
N THR A 196 0.40 -28.67 1.00
CA THR A 196 0.19 -29.07 -0.40
C THR A 196 -0.54 -27.96 -1.16
N GLY A 197 -0.28 -27.89 -2.48
CA GLY A 197 -0.95 -26.97 -3.39
C GLY A 197 -0.35 -25.55 -3.41
N ASN A 198 -0.94 -24.71 -4.27
CA ASN A 198 -0.54 -23.31 -4.40
C ASN A 198 -0.93 -22.49 -3.16
N PRO A 199 -0.21 -21.38 -2.86
CA PRO A 199 -0.59 -20.47 -1.79
C PRO A 199 -2.02 -19.94 -1.94
N LYS A 200 -2.69 -19.70 -0.81
CA LYS A 200 -4.06 -19.17 -0.77
C LYS A 200 -4.04 -17.69 -0.45
N GLY A 201 -4.74 -16.88 -1.25
CA GLY A 201 -4.93 -15.46 -1.00
C GLY A 201 -5.97 -15.24 0.11
N VAL A 202 -5.54 -14.61 1.19
CA VAL A 202 -6.38 -14.20 2.33
C VAL A 202 -6.65 -12.71 2.18
N VAL A 203 -7.90 -12.36 1.89
CA VAL A 203 -8.34 -10.97 1.75
C VAL A 203 -8.85 -10.48 3.09
N SER A 204 -8.33 -9.34 3.54
CA SER A 204 -8.80 -8.62 4.73
C SER A 204 -9.58 -7.38 4.31
N HIS A 205 -10.59 -7.01 5.09
CA HIS A 205 -11.38 -5.81 4.88
C HIS A 205 -10.92 -4.66 5.78
N HIS A 206 -11.48 -3.46 5.57
CA HIS A 206 -11.17 -2.27 6.37
C HIS A 206 -11.56 -2.38 7.86
N ARG A 207 -12.52 -3.24 8.21
CA ARG A 207 -12.96 -3.47 9.59
C ARG A 207 -12.04 -4.37 10.43
#